data_AF-A0A5M6I546-F1
#
_entry.id   AF-A0A5M6I546-F1
#
_cell.length_a   1.000
_cell.length_b   1.000
_cell.length_c   1.000
_cell.angle_alpha   90.00
_cell.angle_beta   90.00
_cell.angle_gamma   90.00
#
_symmetry.space_group_name_H-M   'P 1'
#
loop_
_entity.id
_entity.type
_entity.pdbx_description
1 polymer ?
#
loop_
_entity_poly.entity_id
_entity_poly.type
_entity_poly.pdbx_seq_one_letter_code
_entity_poly.pdbx_strand_id
1 'polypeptide(L)'
;MTRNDPTRLEYPVVVEPLSEADGGGFAAIVPDLPGCMSDGETPEEAIVNVQDAIRAWIEAARDLGREVPAPSRHLGGTILSAAE
;
A
#
# COMPACT_ATOMS: atom_id res chain seq x y z
N MET A 1 -19.94 17.93 0.23
CA MET A 1 -18.52 17.53 0.33
C MET A 1 -18.48 16.14 0.95
N THR A 2 -19.04 15.16 0.26
CA THR A 2 -19.38 13.84 0.82
C THR A 2 -18.11 13.01 0.98
N ARG A 3 -17.66 12.89 2.23
CA ARG A 3 -16.52 12.06 2.67
C ARG A 3 -16.78 10.55 2.57
N ASN A 4 -17.81 10.13 1.83
CA ASN A 4 -18.38 8.79 1.89
C ASN A 4 -18.87 8.35 0.49
N ASP A 5 -18.00 8.54 -0.52
CA ASP A 5 -18.22 7.97 -1.83
C ASP A 5 -17.85 6.46 -1.78
N PRO A 6 -18.81 5.55 -2.04
CA PRO A 6 -18.57 4.11 -1.91
C PRO A 6 -17.65 3.54 -2.99
N THR A 7 -17.23 4.35 -3.97
CA THR A 7 -16.25 3.96 -5.00
C THR A 7 -14.82 4.34 -4.61
N ARG A 8 -14.63 5.07 -3.50
CA ARG A 8 -13.33 5.42 -2.96
C ARG A 8 -12.81 4.28 -2.08
N LEU A 9 -11.96 3.43 -2.66
CA LEU A 9 -11.27 2.37 -1.93
C LEU A 9 -10.14 2.97 -1.11
N GLU A 10 -10.18 2.75 0.21
CA GLU A 10 -9.15 3.20 1.15
C GLU A 10 -8.32 1.98 1.58
N TYR A 11 -7.19 1.76 0.92
CA TYR A 11 -6.32 0.64 1.24
C TYR A 11 -5.41 0.96 2.44
N PRO A 12 -5.19 -0.01 3.35
CA PRO A 12 -4.17 0.10 4.37
C PRO A 12 -2.78 0.19 3.72
N VAL A 13 -1.92 1.04 4.28
CA VAL A 13 -0.53 1.19 3.88
C VAL A 13 0.33 0.92 5.10
N VAL A 14 1.32 0.05 4.94
CA VAL A 14 2.36 -0.22 5.94
C VAL A 14 3.60 0.55 5.51
N VAL A 15 4.14 1.37 6.42
CA VAL A 15 5.36 2.14 6.16
C VAL A 15 6.46 1.64 7.07
N GLU A 16 7.59 1.27 6.48
CA GLU A 16 8.75 0.72 7.19
C GLU A 16 10.04 1.44 6.76
N PRO A 17 10.97 1.70 7.70
CA PRO A 17 12.26 2.26 7.35
C PRO A 17 13.08 1.24 6.57
N LEU A 18 13.76 1.70 5.52
CA LEU A 18 14.69 0.89 4.76
C LEU A 18 16.10 0.97 5.36
N SER A 19 16.85 -0.12 5.23
CA SER A 19 18.26 -0.13 5.64
C SER A 19 19.10 0.72 4.69
N GLU A 20 20.25 1.21 5.15
CA GLU A 20 21.19 1.92 4.26
C GLU A 20 21.66 1.06 3.07
N ALA A 21 21.69 -0.26 3.23
CA ALA A 21 22.04 -1.20 2.16
C ALA A 21 20.95 -1.29 1.08
N ASP A 22 19.69 -1.02 1.45
CA ASP A 22 18.53 -0.98 0.56
C ASP A 22 18.27 0.43 -0.02
N GLY A 23 19.18 1.38 0.20
CA GLY A 23 19.08 2.76 -0.27
C GLY A 23 18.63 3.78 0.79
N GLY A 24 18.27 3.32 1.99
CA GLY A 24 17.74 4.17 3.06
C GLY A 24 16.32 4.69 2.78
N GLY A 25 15.84 5.62 3.60
CA GLY A 25 14.49 6.18 3.46
C GLY A 25 13.40 5.26 4.02
N PHE A 26 12.22 5.29 3.40
CA PHE A 26 11.03 4.58 3.83
C PHE A 26 10.35 3.88 2.66
N ALA A 27 9.94 2.63 2.87
CA ALA A 27 9.08 1.90 1.95
C ALA A 27 7.63 1.93 2.44
N ALA A 28 6.71 2.15 1.51
CA ALA A 28 5.28 2.09 1.72
C ALA A 28 4.69 0.93 0.90
N ILE A 29 4.05 -0.01 1.58
CA ILE A 29 3.57 -1.28 1.00
C ILE A 29 2.07 -1.37 1.22
N VAL A 30 1.35 -1.84 0.20
CA VAL A 30 -0.10 -2.05 0.24
C VAL A 30 -0.38 -3.55 0.33
N PRO A 31 -0.60 -4.14 1.52
CA PRO A 31 -0.70 -5.58 1.68
C PRO A 31 -1.87 -6.20 0.89
N ASP A 32 -2.94 -5.44 0.68
CA ASP A 32 -4.11 -5.89 -0.08
C ASP A 32 -3.89 -5.86 -1.60
N LEU A 33 -2.88 -5.14 -2.09
CA LEU A 33 -2.54 -5.03 -3.50
C LEU A 33 -1.16 -5.66 -3.72
N PRO A 34 -1.07 -6.98 -3.98
CA PRO A 34 0.22 -7.67 -4.06
C PRO A 34 1.10 -7.05 -5.15
N GLY A 35 2.32 -6.69 -4.76
CA GLY A 35 3.29 -6.01 -5.61
C GLY A 35 3.09 -4.50 -5.75
N CYS A 36 2.08 -3.90 -5.10
CA CYS A 36 1.92 -2.46 -5.01
C CYS A 36 2.72 -1.91 -3.84
N MET A 37 3.84 -1.27 -4.15
CA MET A 37 4.70 -0.61 -3.18
C MET A 37 5.35 0.62 -3.82
N SER A 38 5.81 1.54 -2.97
CA SER A 38 6.61 2.68 -3.37
C SER A 38 7.55 3.06 -2.23
N ASP A 39 8.51 3.92 -2.49
CA ASP A 39 9.48 4.40 -1.51
C ASP A 39 9.60 5.93 -1.56
N GLY A 40 10.24 6.48 -0.55
CA GLY A 40 10.57 7.90 -0.47
C GLY A 40 11.61 8.18 0.61
N GLU A 41 12.22 9.35 0.54
CA GLU A 41 13.23 9.79 1.52
C GLU A 41 12.61 9.97 2.91
N THR A 42 11.31 10.23 2.97
CA THR A 42 10.52 10.42 4.20
C THR A 42 9.27 9.54 4.22
N PRO A 43 8.69 9.26 5.40
CA PRO A 43 7.45 8.48 5.49
C PRO A 43 6.31 9.14 4.71
N GLU A 44 6.17 10.46 4.84
CA GLU A 44 5.18 11.24 4.11
C GLU A 44 5.33 11.14 2.59
N GLU A 45 6.57 11.18 2.09
CA GLU A 45 6.85 11.03 0.67
C GLU A 45 6.51 9.62 0.17
N ALA A 46 6.90 8.58 0.90
CA ALA A 46 6.54 7.20 0.58
C ALA A 46 5.01 7.00 0.52
N ILE A 47 4.27 7.66 1.43
CA ILE A 47 2.79 7.65 1.44
C ILE A 47 2.20 8.38 0.23
N VAL A 48 2.78 9.50 -0.19
CA VAL A 48 2.32 10.22 -1.39
C VAL A 48 2.57 9.38 -2.63
N ASN A 49 3.75 8.77 -2.74
CA ASN A 49 4.14 7.98 -3.90
C ASN A 49 3.31 6.70 -4.01
N VAL A 50 3.06 6.01 -2.89
CA VAL A 50 2.23 4.78 -2.91
C VAL A 50 0.77 5.06 -3.27
N GLN A 51 0.24 6.26 -2.98
CA GLN A 51 -1.11 6.62 -3.43
C GLN A 51 -1.22 6.68 -4.94
N ASP A 52 -0.16 7.11 -5.64
CA ASP A 52 -0.13 7.09 -7.09
C ASP A 52 0.03 5.65 -7.61
N ALA A 53 0.91 4.87 -6.98
CA ALA A 53 1.09 3.46 -7.30
C ALA A 53 -0.22 2.64 -7.16
N ILE A 54 -1.04 2.92 -6.14
CA ILE A 54 -2.37 2.29 -5.97
C ILE A 54 -3.27 2.57 -7.17
N ARG A 55 -3.32 3.82 -7.64
CA ARG A 55 -4.16 4.20 -8.80
C ARG A 55 -3.70 3.46 -10.05
N ALA A 56 -2.40 3.52 -10.34
CA ALA A 56 -1.80 2.84 -11.47
C ALA A 56 -2.00 1.31 -11.42
N TRP A 57 -1.89 0.70 -10.23
CA TRP A 57 -2.14 -0.72 -10.04
C TRP A 57 -3.59 -1.08 -10.35
N ILE A 58 -4.56 -0.30 -9.87
CA ILE A 58 -6.00 -0.53 -10.11
C ILE A 58 -6.33 -0.38 -11.59
N GLU A 59 -5.78 0.65 -12.25
CA GLU A 59 -5.95 0.86 -13.69
C GLU A 59 -5.39 -0.33 -14.47
N ALA A 60 -4.13 -0.71 -14.22
CA ALA A 60 -3.50 -1.85 -14.86
C ALA A 60 -4.24 -3.17 -14.62
N ALA A 61 -4.75 -3.41 -13.40
CA ALA A 61 -5.56 -4.58 -13.09
C ALA A 61 -6.84 -4.62 -13.94
N ARG A 62 -7.52 -3.48 -14.10
CA ARG A 62 -8.71 -3.36 -14.95
C ARG A 62 -8.41 -3.59 -16.43
N ASP A 63 -7.33 -3.00 -16.96
CA ASP A 63 -6.90 -3.20 -18.35
C ASP A 63 -6.57 -4.66 -18.65
N LEU A 64 -6.02 -5.37 -17.67
CA LEU A 64 -5.67 -6.78 -17.76
C LEU A 64 -6.85 -7.73 -17.45
N GLY A 65 -8.05 -7.18 -17.18
CA GLY A 65 -9.24 -7.96 -16.83
C GLY A 65 -9.11 -8.73 -15.51
N ARG A 66 -8.23 -8.27 -14.61
CA ARG A 66 -8.05 -8.85 -13.27
C ARG A 66 -9.04 -8.25 -12.29
N GLU A 67 -9.42 -9.04 -11.30
CA GLU A 67 -10.22 -8.53 -10.19
C GLU A 67 -9.39 -7.60 -9.30
N VAL A 68 -9.98 -6.46 -8.92
CA VAL A 68 -9.39 -5.54 -7.96
C VAL A 68 -9.88 -5.93 -6.57
N PRO A 69 -8.99 -6.41 -5.67
CA PRO A 69 -9.40 -6.86 -4.35
C PRO A 69 -9.89 -5.67 -3.52
N ALA A 70 -10.91 -5.87 -2.69
CA ALA A 70 -11.41 -4.84 -1.80
C ALA A 70 -10.41 -4.55 -0.67
N PRO A 71 -10.33 -3.30 -0.18
CA PRO A 71 -9.47 -2.95 0.94
C PRO A 71 -9.89 -3.68 2.22
N SER A 72 -8.93 -4.25 2.92
CA SER A 72 -9.13 -4.89 4.22
C SER A 72 -9.43 -3.85 5.27
N ARG A 73 -10.50 -4.05 6.05
CA ARG A 73 -10.87 -3.19 7.19
C ARG A 73 -9.96 -3.36 8.43
N HIS A 74 -8.92 -4.19 8.35
CA HIS A 74 -8.13 -4.61 9.50
C HIS A 74 -6.66 -4.22 9.31
N LEU A 75 -6.23 -3.15 9.97
CA LEU A 75 -4.86 -3.05 10.52
C LEU A 75 -4.82 -3.75 11.89
N GLY A 76 -5.43 -4.94 11.97
CA GLY A 76 -5.42 -5.77 13.17
C GLY A 76 -4.20 -6.66 13.10
N GLY A 77 -3.03 -6.13 13.48
CA GLY A 77 -1.79 -6.87 13.55
C GLY A 77 -1.97 -8.18 14.30
N THR A 78 -2.05 -9.29 13.58
CA THR A 78 -1.66 -10.57 14.15
C THR A 78 -0.16 -10.64 13.91
N ILE A 79 0.59 -10.26 14.94
CA ILE A 79 1.96 -10.72 15.12
C ILE A 79 1.97 -12.26 14.94
N LEU A 80 2.25 -12.72 13.72
CA LEU A 80 2.77 -14.06 13.52
C LEU A 80 4.20 -14.01 14.06
N SER A 81 4.33 -14.19 15.38
CA SER A 81 5.57 -14.69 15.96
C SER A 81 5.76 -16.08 15.35
N ALA A 82 6.51 -16.17 14.25
CA ALA A 82 7.10 -17.43 13.88
C ALA A 82 8.03 -17.84 15.05
N ALA A 83 7.86 -19.07 15.51
CA ALA A 83 8.90 -19.82 16.21
C ALA A 83 10.23 -19.66 15.42
N GLU A 84 11.40 -19.61 16.06
CA GLU A 84 11.96 -20.63 16.97
C GLU A 84 12.91 -20.02 18.00
#